data_AF-A0A8C8T756-F1
#
_entry.id   AF-A0A8C8T756-F1
#
_cell.length_a   1.000
_cell.length_b   1.000
_cell.length_c   1.000
_cell.angle_alpha   90.00
_cell.angle_beta   90.00
_cell.angle_gamma   90.00
#
_symmetry.space_group_name_H-M   'P 1'
#
loop_
_entity.id
_entity.type
_entity.pdbx_description
1 polymer ?
#
loop_
_entity_poly.entity_id
_entity_poly.type
_entity_poly.pdbx_seq_one_letter_code
_entity_poly.pdbx_strand_id
1 'polypeptide(L)'
;LESEMSNPQPLEEEKYDMSGSRLSLTLCVTKARKGSEEDMDALKRMFHHLKFESTMKSNPTAEQFLEELDKFQQTIDDWEEPVSCAFVVLMAHGEEGLLEGEDEKMVRLEDLFEVLNNKNCKALRGKPKVYIIQACRGEHRDLGEEMGGDQVAMIRKNHPQTIPTYTDTMHIYSTVEGHLSYRHEDNGSGFIQTLTDVFINKRGPITELLEEVTRRMADTEVIQEGKPRKVNPEVQSTLRKQLILQ
;
A
#
# COMPACT_ATOMS: atom_id res chain seq x y z
N LEU A 1 27.53 16.22 -40.17
CA LEU A 1 27.75 15.63 -38.84
C LEU A 1 26.37 15.32 -38.29
N GLU A 2 25.81 14.19 -38.72
CA GLU A 2 24.54 13.69 -38.19
C GLU A 2 24.87 12.99 -36.88
N SER A 3 24.32 13.49 -35.78
CA SER A 3 24.43 12.85 -34.47
C SER A 3 23.64 11.55 -34.52
N GLU A 4 24.32 10.41 -34.42
CA GLU A 4 23.69 9.12 -34.17
C GLU A 4 22.84 9.24 -32.89
N MET A 5 21.52 9.34 -33.05
CA MET A 5 20.60 9.15 -31.94
C MET A 5 20.65 7.66 -31.61
N SER A 6 21.39 7.31 -30.57
CA SER A 6 21.39 5.98 -29.96
C SER A 6 19.94 5.52 -29.82
N ASN A 7 19.57 4.41 -30.47
CA ASN A 7 18.30 3.76 -30.21
C ASN A 7 18.16 3.52 -28.69
N PRO A 8 17.00 3.83 -28.10
CA PRO A 8 16.79 3.56 -26.68
C PRO A 8 16.95 2.05 -26.45
N GLN A 9 17.87 1.69 -25.55
CA GLN A 9 18.04 0.31 -25.13
C GLN A 9 16.86 -0.09 -24.24
N PRO A 10 16.35 -1.34 -24.36
CA PRO A 10 15.35 -1.84 -23.43
C PRO A 10 15.88 -1.75 -22.00
N LEU A 11 15.01 -1.36 -21.06
CA LEU A 11 15.33 -1.45 -19.64
C LEU A 11 15.59 -2.92 -19.29
N GLU A 12 16.72 -3.21 -18.67
CA GLU A 12 16.98 -4.53 -18.10
C GLU A 12 16.05 -4.70 -16.89
N GLU A 13 15.12 -5.66 -16.97
CA GLU A 13 14.11 -5.87 -15.93
C GLU A 13 14.73 -6.53 -14.69
N GLU A 14 15.28 -5.72 -13.79
CA GLU A 14 15.72 -6.19 -12.49
C GLU A 14 14.51 -6.56 -11.62
N LYS A 15 14.57 -7.73 -10.95
CA LYS A 15 13.55 -8.25 -10.04
C LYS A 15 14.07 -8.31 -8.61
N TYR A 16 13.20 -8.08 -7.63
CA TYR A 16 13.52 -8.37 -6.23
C TYR A 16 13.65 -9.88 -6.01
N ASP A 17 14.54 -10.27 -5.10
CA ASP A 17 14.66 -11.66 -4.66
C ASP A 17 13.53 -11.99 -3.66
N MET A 18 12.64 -12.87 -4.08
CA MET A 18 11.43 -13.26 -3.36
C MET A 18 11.47 -14.71 -2.85
N SER A 19 12.67 -15.30 -2.75
CA SER A 19 12.87 -16.67 -2.25
C SER A 19 12.82 -16.79 -0.72
N GLY A 20 12.89 -15.67 0.00
CA GLY A 20 12.87 -15.60 1.46
C GLY A 20 11.46 -15.47 2.04
N SER A 21 11.40 -15.32 3.37
CA SER A 21 10.14 -15.16 4.11
C SER A 21 9.45 -13.85 3.77
N ARG A 22 8.12 -13.86 3.78
CA ARG A 22 7.29 -12.69 3.50
C ARG A 22 6.46 -12.44 4.74
N LEU A 23 6.58 -11.25 5.32
CA LEU A 23 5.90 -10.94 6.57
C LEU A 23 4.82 -9.88 6.34
N SER A 24 3.71 -9.99 7.05
CA SER A 24 2.68 -8.96 7.03
C SER A 24 2.17 -8.59 8.41
N LEU A 25 1.83 -7.31 8.57
CA LEU A 25 1.11 -6.78 9.70
C LEU A 25 -0.16 -6.09 9.21
N THR A 26 -1.31 -6.43 9.78
CA THR A 26 -2.57 -5.70 9.56
C THR A 26 -3.06 -5.11 10.86
N LEU A 27 -3.23 -3.80 10.90
CA LEU A 27 -3.77 -3.04 12.02
C LEU A 27 -5.08 -2.39 11.58
N CYS A 28 -6.20 -2.79 12.20
CA CYS A 28 -7.52 -2.33 11.80
C CYS A 28 -8.35 -1.85 12.98
N VAL A 29 -8.79 -0.59 12.98
CA VAL A 29 -9.85 -0.13 13.88
C VAL A 29 -11.19 -0.63 13.32
N THR A 30 -11.90 -1.50 14.03
CA THR A 30 -13.19 -2.08 13.61
C THR A 30 -14.38 -1.40 14.27
N LYS A 31 -14.17 -0.71 15.39
CA LYS A 31 -15.21 0.06 16.09
C LYS A 31 -15.84 1.12 15.18
N ALA A 32 -17.16 1.20 15.17
CA ALA A 32 -17.96 2.06 14.29
C ALA A 32 -17.66 1.88 12.77
N ARG A 33 -17.00 0.79 12.39
CA ARG A 33 -16.51 0.53 11.03
C ARG A 33 -17.09 -0.76 10.44
N LYS A 34 -18.43 -0.93 10.49
CA LYS A 34 -19.12 -2.09 9.89
C LYS A 34 -18.60 -2.41 8.48
N GLY A 35 -18.39 -3.70 8.21
CA GLY A 35 -17.76 -4.21 6.99
C GLY A 35 -16.24 -4.35 7.08
N SER A 36 -15.56 -3.78 8.09
CA SER A 36 -14.11 -3.98 8.25
C SER A 36 -13.71 -5.43 8.52
N GLU A 37 -14.62 -6.24 9.07
CA GLU A 37 -14.38 -7.67 9.31
C GLU A 37 -14.26 -8.42 7.98
N GLU A 38 -15.08 -8.09 6.98
CA GLU A 38 -14.97 -8.66 5.62
C GLU A 38 -13.66 -8.28 4.94
N ASP A 39 -13.16 -7.07 5.18
CA ASP A 39 -11.85 -6.62 4.69
C ASP A 39 -10.71 -7.39 5.36
N MET A 40 -10.80 -7.62 6.68
CA MET A 40 -9.83 -8.43 7.43
C MET A 40 -9.80 -9.87 6.92
N ASP A 41 -10.96 -10.46 6.68
CA ASP A 41 -11.06 -11.83 6.15
C ASP A 41 -10.55 -11.93 4.71
N ALA A 42 -10.81 -10.93 3.86
CA ALA A 42 -10.28 -10.86 2.51
C ALA A 42 -8.75 -10.75 2.51
N LEU A 43 -8.18 -9.87 3.33
CA LEU A 43 -6.74 -9.74 3.51
C LEU A 43 -6.10 -11.03 4.03
N LYS A 44 -6.75 -11.70 4.98
CA LYS A 44 -6.26 -12.97 5.53
C LYS A 44 -6.19 -14.04 4.45
N ARG A 45 -7.21 -14.14 3.59
CA ARG A 45 -7.21 -15.05 2.43
C ARG A 45 -6.09 -14.70 1.45
N MET A 46 -5.92 -13.42 1.12
CA MET A 46 -4.89 -12.96 0.20
C MET A 46 -3.48 -13.27 0.73
N PHE A 47 -3.16 -12.90 1.96
CA PHE A 47 -1.85 -13.13 2.54
C PHE A 47 -1.52 -14.62 2.68
N HIS A 48 -2.51 -15.43 3.09
CA HIS A 48 -2.35 -16.88 3.08
C HIS A 48 -2.06 -17.42 1.67
N HIS A 49 -2.80 -16.99 0.65
CA HIS A 49 -2.57 -17.38 -0.74
C HIS A 49 -1.17 -17.01 -1.24
N LEU A 50 -0.70 -15.81 -0.87
CA LEU A 50 0.62 -15.28 -1.23
C LEU A 50 1.75 -15.77 -0.30
N LYS A 51 1.46 -16.69 0.62
CA LYS A 51 2.41 -17.33 1.56
C LYS A 51 3.13 -16.33 2.47
N PHE A 52 2.38 -15.37 3.00
CA PHE A 52 2.86 -14.44 4.02
C PHE A 52 2.63 -14.98 5.43
N GLU A 53 3.65 -14.86 6.27
CA GLU A 53 3.50 -14.98 7.72
C GLU A 53 2.85 -13.71 8.26
N SER A 54 1.64 -13.84 8.79
CA SER A 54 0.72 -12.71 8.95
C SER A 54 0.31 -12.49 10.40
N THR A 55 0.51 -11.27 10.89
CA THR A 55 -0.02 -10.79 12.18
C THR A 55 -1.17 -9.83 11.93
N MET A 56 -2.30 -10.04 12.60
CA MET A 56 -3.48 -9.18 12.47
C MET A 56 -3.96 -8.72 13.85
N LYS A 57 -4.18 -7.42 14.03
CA LYS A 57 -4.65 -6.80 15.28
C LYS A 57 -5.82 -5.87 15.01
N SER A 58 -6.80 -5.93 15.89
CA SER A 58 -8.01 -5.08 15.82
C SER A 58 -8.00 -4.03 16.92
N ASN A 59 -8.55 -2.87 16.60
CA ASN A 59 -8.75 -1.72 17.48
C ASN A 59 -7.49 -1.24 18.23
N PRO A 60 -6.38 -0.96 17.51
CA PRO A 60 -5.25 -0.28 18.14
C PRO A 60 -5.64 1.15 18.55
N THR A 61 -5.18 1.60 19.71
CA THR A 61 -5.07 3.03 20.03
C THR A 61 -4.04 3.72 19.15
N ALA A 62 -4.01 5.05 19.14
CA ALA A 62 -2.98 5.81 18.40
C ALA A 62 -1.55 5.41 18.80
N GLU A 63 -1.32 5.15 20.09
CA GLU A 63 -0.03 4.68 20.60
C GLU A 63 0.26 3.23 20.16
N GLN A 64 -0.75 2.35 20.21
CA GLN A 64 -0.60 0.95 19.82
C GLN A 64 -0.32 0.77 18.33
N PHE A 65 -0.73 1.70 17.46
CA PHE A 65 -0.31 1.67 16.05
C PHE A 65 1.22 1.66 15.93
N LEU A 66 1.90 2.52 16.69
CA LEU A 66 3.35 2.60 16.69
C LEU A 66 3.98 1.40 17.41
N GLU A 67 3.47 1.04 18.59
CA GLU A 67 4.01 -0.09 19.37
C GLU A 67 3.95 -1.43 18.60
N GLU A 68 2.84 -1.72 17.93
CA GLU A 68 2.70 -2.97 17.17
C GLU A 68 3.61 -2.97 15.94
N LEU A 69 3.87 -1.81 15.34
CA LEU A 69 4.80 -1.68 14.23
C LEU A 69 6.26 -1.84 14.68
N ASP A 70 6.63 -1.30 15.84
CA ASP A 70 7.93 -1.51 16.47
C ASP A 70 8.16 -2.99 16.82
N LYS A 71 7.15 -3.67 17.39
CA LYS A 71 7.20 -5.12 17.64
C LYS A 71 7.37 -5.90 16.35
N PHE A 72 6.67 -5.49 15.29
CA PHE A 72 6.79 -6.13 13.98
C PHE A 72 8.17 -5.92 13.35
N GLN A 73 8.74 -4.73 13.47
CA GLN A 73 10.10 -4.43 13.04
C GLN A 73 11.13 -5.31 13.76
N GLN A 74 11.01 -5.44 15.08
CA GLN A 74 11.87 -6.32 15.88
C GLN A 74 11.73 -7.77 15.42
N THR A 75 10.49 -8.23 15.21
CA THR A 75 10.21 -9.58 14.68
C THR A 75 10.87 -9.81 13.32
N ILE A 76 10.87 -8.81 12.44
CA ILE A 76 11.52 -8.88 11.12
C ILE A 76 13.05 -8.94 11.25
N ASP A 77 13.63 -8.10 12.10
CA ASP A 77 15.09 -8.06 12.29
C ASP A 77 15.64 -9.31 13.00
N ASP A 78 14.83 -9.94 13.85
CA ASP A 78 15.15 -11.18 14.57
C ASP A 78 14.66 -12.45 13.84
N TRP A 79 14.11 -12.32 12.62
CA TRP A 79 13.58 -13.46 11.88
C TRP A 79 14.69 -14.46 11.50
N GLU A 80 14.43 -15.75 11.68
CA GLU A 80 15.44 -16.81 11.49
C GLU A 80 15.93 -16.91 10.04
N GLU A 81 15.01 -16.79 9.09
CA GLU A 81 15.29 -16.90 7.65
C GLU A 81 15.45 -15.52 6.98
N PRO A 82 16.09 -15.43 5.80
CA PRO A 82 16.11 -14.17 5.06
C PRO A 82 14.70 -13.67 4.72
N VAL A 83 14.35 -12.46 5.17
CA VAL A 83 13.07 -11.82 4.81
C VAL A 83 13.15 -11.21 3.42
N SER A 84 12.23 -11.50 2.50
CA SER A 84 12.21 -10.93 1.15
C SER A 84 11.43 -9.63 1.04
N CYS A 85 10.34 -9.47 1.80
CA CYS A 85 9.54 -8.24 1.84
C CYS A 85 8.68 -8.16 3.10
N ALA A 86 8.18 -6.97 3.39
CA ALA A 86 7.14 -6.77 4.41
C ALA A 86 5.95 -5.98 3.86
N PHE A 87 4.76 -6.37 4.25
CA PHE A 87 3.51 -5.68 3.96
C PHE A 87 2.89 -5.15 5.25
N VAL A 88 2.46 -3.90 5.28
CA VAL A 88 1.76 -3.29 6.41
C VAL A 88 0.43 -2.76 5.92
N VAL A 89 -0.67 -3.23 6.50
CA VAL A 89 -2.02 -2.77 6.15
C VAL A 89 -2.58 -1.98 7.32
N LEU A 90 -2.93 -0.72 7.07
CA LEU A 90 -3.47 0.21 8.06
C LEU A 90 -4.90 0.57 7.66
N MET A 91 -5.87 0.18 8.48
CA MET A 91 -7.28 0.42 8.20
C MET A 91 -7.95 1.14 9.37
N ALA A 92 -8.25 2.42 9.23
CA ALA A 92 -8.91 3.21 10.27
C ALA A 92 -9.78 4.32 9.67
N HIS A 93 -10.41 5.13 10.53
CA HIS A 93 -10.73 6.50 10.15
C HIS A 93 -9.44 7.32 10.14
N GLY A 94 -9.51 8.52 9.58
CA GLY A 94 -8.35 9.38 9.47
C GLY A 94 -8.66 10.64 8.68
N GLU A 95 -7.64 11.46 8.57
CA GLU A 95 -7.61 12.66 7.76
C GLU A 95 -6.25 12.72 7.03
N GLU A 96 -5.96 13.81 6.33
CA GLU A 96 -4.74 13.92 5.54
C GLU A 96 -3.48 13.68 6.40
N GLY A 97 -2.75 12.60 6.10
CA GLY A 97 -1.52 12.24 6.81
C GLY A 97 -1.71 11.60 8.19
N LEU A 98 -2.95 11.42 8.66
CA LEU A 98 -3.27 10.99 10.03
C LEU A 98 -4.20 9.78 10.05
N LEU A 99 -3.98 8.88 11.02
CA LEU A 99 -4.88 7.77 11.33
C LEU A 99 -5.46 7.93 12.73
N GLU A 100 -6.75 7.67 12.87
CA GLU A 100 -7.45 7.71 14.14
C GLU A 100 -7.42 6.34 14.82
N GLY A 101 -6.91 6.28 16.05
CA GLY A 101 -6.95 5.09 16.91
C GLY A 101 -8.33 4.85 17.52
N GLU A 102 -8.52 3.69 18.17
CA GLU A 102 -9.78 3.39 18.87
C GLU A 102 -10.08 4.36 20.05
N ASP A 103 -9.05 5.06 20.52
CA ASP A 103 -9.09 6.07 21.57
C ASP A 103 -9.34 7.49 21.04
N GLU A 104 -9.74 7.62 19.77
CA GLU A 104 -10.09 8.88 19.10
C GLU A 104 -8.91 9.88 19.03
N LYS A 105 -7.69 9.36 19.19
CA LYS A 105 -6.45 10.13 19.00
C LYS A 105 -5.85 9.86 17.63
N MET A 106 -5.10 10.83 17.13
CA MET A 106 -4.44 10.77 15.84
C MET A 106 -2.98 10.33 15.96
N VAL A 107 -2.53 9.53 14.98
CA VAL A 107 -1.12 9.17 14.77
C VAL A 107 -0.70 9.57 13.35
N ARG A 108 0.53 10.08 13.18
CA ARG A 108 1.05 10.44 11.85
C ARG A 108 1.46 9.20 11.09
N LEU A 109 1.04 9.12 9.84
CA LEU A 109 1.48 8.07 8.91
C LEU A 109 3.00 8.09 8.72
N GLU A 110 3.61 9.28 8.71
CA GLU A 110 5.08 9.43 8.61
C GLU A 110 5.81 8.70 9.73
N ASP A 111 5.34 8.84 10.98
CA ASP A 111 5.94 8.16 12.14
C ASP A 111 5.88 6.64 11.99
N LEU A 112 4.79 6.12 11.41
CA LEU A 112 4.65 4.69 11.12
C LEU A 112 5.59 4.25 9.99
N PHE A 113 5.69 5.02 8.91
CA PHE A 113 6.54 4.67 7.77
C PHE A 113 8.03 4.64 8.13
N GLU A 114 8.47 5.48 9.07
CA GLU A 114 9.85 5.52 9.53
C GLU A 114 10.32 4.22 10.19
N VAL A 115 9.42 3.45 10.81
CA VAL A 115 9.77 2.23 11.55
C VAL A 115 10.47 1.19 10.66
N LEU A 116 10.00 0.99 9.41
CA LEU A 116 10.56 -0.02 8.49
C LEU A 116 11.52 0.53 7.43
N ASN A 117 11.96 1.78 7.55
CA ASN A 117 12.89 2.38 6.58
C ASN A 117 14.27 1.66 6.56
N ASN A 118 15.12 1.98 5.59
CA ASN A 118 16.42 1.30 5.44
C ASN A 118 17.40 1.57 6.60
N LYS A 119 17.16 2.62 7.41
CA LYS A 119 17.98 2.91 8.59
C LYS A 119 17.56 2.01 9.76
N ASN A 120 16.26 1.93 10.03
CA ASN A 120 15.66 1.40 11.25
C ASN A 120 15.40 -0.11 11.17
N CYS A 121 15.08 -0.67 10.00
CA CYS A 121 14.91 -2.11 9.82
C CYS A 121 16.03 -2.70 8.94
N LYS A 122 16.95 -3.44 9.58
CA LYS A 122 18.15 -3.98 8.92
C LYS A 122 17.80 -5.09 7.95
N ALA A 123 16.90 -6.00 8.33
CA ALA A 123 16.55 -7.17 7.53
C ALA A 123 15.85 -6.79 6.21
N LEU A 124 15.20 -5.62 6.15
CA LEU A 124 14.55 -5.08 4.95
C LEU A 124 15.38 -4.07 4.16
N ARG A 125 16.67 -3.89 4.44
CA ARG A 125 17.51 -2.96 3.67
C ARG A 125 17.55 -3.34 2.20
N GLY A 126 17.10 -2.43 1.34
CA GLY A 126 17.05 -2.66 -0.10
C GLY A 126 15.97 -3.65 -0.54
N LYS A 127 15.02 -3.98 0.34
CA LYS A 127 13.92 -4.92 0.09
C LYS A 127 12.57 -4.22 0.14
N PRO A 128 11.53 -4.72 -0.54
CA PRO A 128 10.25 -4.04 -0.61
C PRO A 128 9.56 -3.93 0.75
N LYS A 129 9.12 -2.71 1.09
CA LYS A 129 8.18 -2.42 2.17
C LYS A 129 6.91 -1.84 1.54
N VAL A 130 5.81 -2.57 1.60
CA VAL A 130 4.55 -2.15 0.98
C VAL A 130 3.56 -1.77 2.06
N TYR A 131 3.07 -0.54 2.03
CA TYR A 131 2.01 -0.07 2.91
C TYR A 131 0.71 0.04 2.12
N ILE A 132 -0.36 -0.55 2.64
CA ILE A 132 -1.71 -0.44 2.12
C ILE A 132 -2.53 0.34 3.15
N ILE A 133 -3.05 1.51 2.77
CA ILE A 133 -3.73 2.43 3.67
C ILE A 133 -5.18 2.59 3.24
N GLN A 134 -6.09 2.10 4.07
CA GLN A 134 -7.53 2.28 3.95
C GLN A 134 -8.00 3.25 5.05
N ALA A 135 -7.87 4.54 4.77
CA ALA A 135 -8.34 5.64 5.60
C ALA A 135 -8.73 6.83 4.72
N CYS A 136 -9.58 7.71 5.24
CA CYS A 136 -9.87 8.98 4.57
C CYS A 136 -8.61 9.87 4.58
N ARG A 137 -8.42 10.65 3.52
CA ARG A 137 -7.29 11.59 3.38
C ARG A 137 -7.76 13.05 3.28
N GLY A 138 -8.98 13.34 3.74
CA GLY A 138 -9.64 14.65 3.63
C GLY A 138 -11.16 14.50 3.53
N GLU A 139 -11.86 15.62 3.25
CA GLU A 139 -13.33 15.70 3.24
C GLU A 139 -13.95 15.81 1.84
N HIS A 140 -13.14 15.93 0.77
CA HIS A 140 -13.64 16.16 -0.57
C HIS A 140 -14.31 14.90 -1.16
N ARG A 141 -15.37 15.14 -1.95
CA ARG A 141 -16.15 14.09 -2.62
C ARG A 141 -15.93 14.22 -4.13
N ASP A 142 -15.39 13.18 -4.77
CA ASP A 142 -15.23 13.14 -6.23
C ASP A 142 -16.58 12.85 -6.92
N LEU A 143 -16.89 13.66 -7.94
CA LEU A 143 -18.08 13.54 -8.79
C LEU A 143 -17.75 13.01 -10.20
N GLY A 144 -16.47 12.89 -10.56
CA GLY A 144 -15.97 12.59 -11.90
C GLY A 144 -15.85 13.83 -12.80
N GLU A 145 -14.86 13.83 -13.70
CA GLU A 145 -14.62 14.88 -14.71
C GLU A 145 -14.34 14.27 -16.11
N GLU A 146 -14.56 15.03 -17.19
CA GLU A 146 -14.19 14.63 -18.56
C GLU A 146 -12.72 14.98 -18.87
N MET A 147 -11.95 14.02 -19.43
CA MET A 147 -10.49 14.10 -19.53
C MET A 147 -9.96 15.08 -20.59
N GLY A 148 -9.01 15.93 -20.18
CA GLY A 148 -7.95 16.52 -21.02
C GLY A 148 -6.60 16.28 -20.35
N GLY A 149 -5.64 15.71 -21.07
CA GLY A 149 -4.37 15.23 -20.49
C GLY A 149 -3.20 16.20 -20.68
N ASP A 150 -2.25 16.17 -19.75
CA ASP A 150 -0.89 16.67 -19.95
C ASP A 150 0.13 15.79 -19.20
N GLN A 151 1.30 15.61 -19.82
CA GLN A 151 2.39 14.75 -19.35
C GLN A 151 3.46 15.56 -18.62
N VAL A 152 4.07 14.98 -17.59
CA VAL A 152 5.30 15.52 -16.97
C VAL A 152 6.34 14.42 -16.86
N ALA A 153 7.55 14.71 -17.36
CA ALA A 153 8.72 13.83 -17.31
C ALA A 153 9.76 14.34 -16.29
N MET A 154 10.49 13.44 -15.64
CA MET A 154 11.65 13.77 -14.79
C MET A 154 12.92 13.04 -15.22
N ILE A 155 14.07 13.73 -15.07
CA ILE A 155 15.43 13.29 -15.46
C ILE A 155 16.22 12.87 -14.21
N ARG A 156 16.97 11.76 -14.27
CA ARG A 156 17.91 11.31 -13.21
C ARG A 156 19.38 11.58 -13.56
N LYS A 157 20.21 11.85 -12.54
CA LYS A 157 21.69 11.83 -12.59
C LYS A 157 22.25 10.76 -11.63
N ASN A 158 23.48 10.33 -11.89
CA ASN A 158 24.12 9.10 -11.39
C ASN A 158 25.19 9.36 -10.28
N HIS A 159 25.43 8.34 -9.42
CA HIS A 159 26.51 8.12 -8.38
C HIS A 159 26.19 8.45 -6.90
N PRO A 160 26.74 7.77 -5.86
CA PRO A 160 27.43 6.46 -5.70
C PRO A 160 26.60 5.41 -4.87
N GLN A 161 27.16 4.21 -4.58
CA GLN A 161 26.51 3.03 -3.93
C GLN A 161 26.14 3.21 -2.44
N THR A 162 25.19 4.09 -2.16
CA THR A 162 24.43 4.07 -0.89
C THR A 162 22.94 4.03 -1.23
N ILE A 163 22.20 3.14 -0.57
CA ILE A 163 20.75 3.09 -0.75
C ILE A 163 20.16 4.24 0.08
N PRO A 164 19.34 5.15 -0.49
CA PRO A 164 18.71 6.20 0.29
C PRO A 164 17.84 5.60 1.42
N THR A 165 17.70 6.34 2.53
CA THR A 165 16.94 5.90 3.71
C THR A 165 15.50 5.50 3.36
N TYR A 166 14.88 6.26 2.45
CA TYR A 166 13.51 6.09 2.01
C TYR A 166 13.48 5.59 0.55
N THR A 167 13.82 4.32 0.33
CA THR A 167 13.63 3.62 -0.94
C THR A 167 13.10 2.23 -0.72
N ASP A 168 12.70 1.59 -1.82
CA ASP A 168 12.09 0.25 -1.79
C ASP A 168 10.77 0.25 -1.02
N THR A 169 10.13 1.42 -0.91
CA THR A 169 8.82 1.58 -0.30
C THR A 169 7.77 1.82 -1.37
N MET A 170 6.59 1.24 -1.18
CA MET A 170 5.39 1.52 -1.97
C MET A 170 4.24 1.82 -1.01
N HIS A 171 3.59 2.97 -1.16
CA HIS A 171 2.38 3.32 -0.44
C HIS A 171 1.19 3.23 -1.39
N ILE A 172 0.15 2.51 -0.99
CA ILE A 172 -1.07 2.29 -1.76
C ILE A 172 -2.22 2.81 -0.92
N TYR A 173 -2.75 3.97 -1.28
CA TYR A 173 -3.86 4.59 -0.60
C TYR A 173 -5.16 4.21 -1.27
N SER A 174 -6.19 3.92 -0.48
CA SER A 174 -7.53 3.59 -1.00
C SER A 174 -8.18 4.74 -1.79
N THR A 175 -7.69 5.97 -1.57
CA THR A 175 -8.16 7.19 -2.22
C THR A 175 -7.01 8.15 -2.51
N VAL A 176 -7.22 8.97 -3.54
CA VAL A 176 -6.40 10.16 -3.79
C VAL A 176 -6.50 11.11 -2.61
N GLU A 177 -5.41 11.82 -2.34
CA GLU A 177 -5.34 12.92 -1.37
C GLU A 177 -6.57 13.84 -1.40
N GLY A 178 -7.04 14.26 -0.23
CA GLY A 178 -8.22 15.09 -0.09
C GLY A 178 -9.57 14.35 -0.16
N HIS A 179 -9.63 13.08 -0.59
CA HIS A 179 -10.88 12.40 -0.89
C HIS A 179 -11.34 11.37 0.16
N LEU A 180 -12.66 11.25 0.32
CA LEU A 180 -13.29 10.25 1.19
C LEU A 180 -13.09 8.83 0.67
N SER A 181 -12.72 7.93 1.57
CA SER A 181 -12.71 6.48 1.32
C SER A 181 -14.08 5.88 1.64
N TYR A 182 -14.61 5.04 0.75
CA TYR A 182 -15.97 4.51 0.86
C TYR A 182 -15.95 3.00 1.13
N ARG A 183 -16.89 2.56 1.98
CA ARG A 183 -17.07 1.17 2.35
C ARG A 183 -18.54 0.79 2.32
N HIS A 184 -18.84 -0.44 1.90
CA HIS A 184 -20.17 -1.02 2.02
C HIS A 184 -20.29 -1.73 3.38
N GLU A 185 -21.39 -1.51 4.10
CA GLU A 185 -21.56 -2.03 5.47
C GLU A 185 -21.52 -3.58 5.53
N ASP A 186 -22.00 -4.25 4.47
CA ASP A 186 -22.14 -5.71 4.45
C ASP A 186 -21.04 -6.47 3.68
N ASN A 187 -20.24 -5.79 2.83
CA ASN A 187 -19.32 -6.44 1.89
C ASN A 187 -17.86 -6.00 2.04
N GLY A 188 -17.57 -5.12 3.00
CA GLY A 188 -16.25 -4.49 3.10
C GLY A 188 -16.04 -3.36 2.09
N SER A 189 -14.81 -2.88 1.99
CA SER A 189 -14.44 -1.75 1.16
C SER A 189 -14.16 -2.18 -0.27
N GLY A 190 -14.70 -1.44 -1.25
CA GLY A 190 -14.50 -1.76 -2.67
C GLY A 190 -13.02 -1.84 -3.03
N PHE A 191 -12.18 -1.01 -2.39
CA PHE A 191 -10.72 -1.05 -2.53
C PHE A 191 -10.12 -2.38 -2.05
N ILE A 192 -10.32 -2.78 -0.79
CA ILE A 192 -9.69 -4.00 -0.24
C ILE A 192 -10.23 -5.24 -0.95
N GLN A 193 -11.54 -5.30 -1.23
CA GLN A 193 -12.12 -6.44 -1.96
C GLN A 193 -11.54 -6.56 -3.37
N THR A 194 -11.44 -5.44 -4.11
CA THR A 194 -10.85 -5.45 -5.47
C THR A 194 -9.36 -5.79 -5.44
N LEU A 195 -8.61 -5.21 -4.51
CA LEU A 195 -7.18 -5.44 -4.35
C LEU A 195 -6.89 -6.91 -4.05
N THR A 196 -7.59 -7.48 -3.06
CA THR A 196 -7.40 -8.89 -2.69
C THR A 196 -7.80 -9.85 -3.80
N ASP A 197 -8.91 -9.58 -4.51
CA ASP A 197 -9.32 -10.38 -5.67
C ASP A 197 -8.26 -10.39 -6.77
N VAL A 198 -7.75 -9.21 -7.15
CA VAL A 198 -6.73 -9.11 -8.20
C VAL A 198 -5.44 -9.83 -7.78
N PHE A 199 -4.99 -9.63 -6.55
CA PHE A 199 -3.75 -10.24 -6.05
C PHE A 199 -3.84 -11.77 -5.93
N ILE A 200 -5.02 -12.32 -5.67
CA ILE A 200 -5.28 -13.76 -5.63
C ILE A 200 -5.41 -14.35 -7.04
N ASN A 201 -6.11 -13.66 -7.94
CA ASN A 201 -6.55 -14.25 -9.22
C ASN A 201 -5.69 -13.85 -10.43
N LYS A 202 -4.74 -12.95 -10.27
CA LYS A 202 -3.83 -12.49 -11.35
C LYS A 202 -2.37 -12.70 -10.95
N ARG A 203 -1.50 -12.66 -11.95
CA ARG A 203 -0.04 -12.83 -11.81
C ARG A 203 0.67 -11.73 -12.58
N GLY A 204 1.78 -11.25 -12.05
CA GLY A 204 2.60 -10.23 -12.70
C GLY A 204 3.28 -9.31 -11.69
N PRO A 205 4.04 -8.33 -12.18
CA PRO A 205 4.55 -7.23 -11.36
C PRO A 205 3.42 -6.55 -10.59
N ILE A 206 3.67 -6.20 -9.33
CA ILE A 206 2.67 -5.56 -8.47
C ILE A 206 2.10 -4.28 -9.09
N THR A 207 2.89 -3.57 -9.91
CA THR A 207 2.46 -2.37 -10.64
C THR A 207 1.33 -2.68 -11.62
N GLU A 208 1.44 -3.75 -12.40
CA GLU A 208 0.38 -4.18 -13.33
C GLU A 208 -0.86 -4.67 -12.60
N LEU A 209 -0.67 -5.35 -11.45
CA LEU A 209 -1.78 -5.75 -10.60
C LEU A 209 -2.52 -4.51 -10.06
N LEU A 210 -1.80 -3.47 -9.64
CA LEU A 210 -2.39 -2.23 -9.13
C LEU A 210 -3.04 -1.38 -10.23
N GLU A 211 -2.53 -1.44 -11.47
CA GLU A 211 -3.20 -0.86 -12.63
C GLU A 211 -4.55 -1.54 -12.89
N GLU A 212 -4.62 -2.87 -12.78
CA GLU A 212 -5.88 -3.61 -12.88
C GLU A 212 -6.85 -3.27 -11.73
N VAL A 213 -6.35 -3.08 -10.50
CA VAL A 213 -7.17 -2.60 -9.38
C VAL A 213 -7.74 -1.21 -9.67
N THR A 214 -6.89 -0.29 -10.09
CA THR A 214 -7.27 1.09 -10.49
C THR A 214 -8.34 1.04 -11.58
N ARG A 215 -8.13 0.24 -12.63
CA ARG A 215 -9.09 0.11 -13.73
C ARG A 215 -10.47 -0.37 -13.25
N ARG A 216 -10.51 -1.43 -12.42
CA ARG A 216 -11.77 -1.95 -11.87
C ARG A 216 -12.48 -0.96 -10.95
N MET A 217 -11.72 -0.21 -10.15
CA MET A 217 -12.30 0.80 -9.27
C MET A 217 -12.85 1.99 -10.05
N ALA A 218 -12.14 2.46 -11.09
CA ALA A 218 -12.63 3.51 -11.97
C ALA A 218 -13.94 3.12 -12.69
N ASP A 219 -14.08 1.85 -13.08
CA ASP A 219 -15.28 1.32 -13.72
C ASP A 219 -16.47 1.15 -12.73
N THR A 220 -16.20 1.13 -11.43
CA THR A 220 -17.22 0.92 -10.39
C THR A 220 -17.82 2.27 -9.94
N GLU A 221 -19.11 2.28 -9.60
CA GLU A 221 -19.76 3.40 -8.93
C GLU A 221 -20.11 3.01 -7.50
N VAL A 222 -19.80 3.88 -6.55
CA VAL A 222 -20.21 3.69 -5.16
C VAL A 222 -21.42 4.56 -4.88
N ILE A 223 -22.53 3.95 -4.45
CA ILE A 223 -23.71 4.71 -4.03
C ILE A 223 -23.55 5.08 -2.55
N GLN A 224 -23.43 6.38 -2.26
CA GLN A 224 -23.45 6.91 -0.90
C GLN A 224 -24.52 7.99 -0.76
N GLU A 225 -25.37 7.89 0.26
CA GLU A 225 -26.52 8.81 0.48
C GLU A 225 -27.43 8.90 -0.75
N GLY A 226 -27.58 7.80 -1.50
CA GLY A 226 -28.38 7.75 -2.73
C GLY A 226 -27.76 8.46 -3.94
N LYS A 227 -26.50 8.89 -3.87
CA LYS A 227 -25.78 9.53 -4.98
C LYS A 227 -24.60 8.67 -5.44
N PRO A 228 -24.36 8.55 -6.77
CA PRO A 228 -23.16 7.90 -7.28
C PRO A 228 -21.91 8.71 -6.93
N ARG A 229 -20.85 8.01 -6.57
CA ARG A 229 -19.53 8.54 -6.22
C ARG A 229 -18.46 7.71 -6.93
N LYS A 230 -17.37 8.38 -7.30
CA LYS A 230 -16.16 7.74 -7.82
C LYS A 230 -15.07 7.72 -6.76
N VAL A 231 -14.25 6.68 -6.81
CA VAL A 231 -13.17 6.43 -5.88
C VAL A 231 -12.08 5.72 -6.66
N ASN A 232 -10.84 6.21 -6.57
CA ASN A 232 -9.70 5.58 -7.22
C ASN A 232 -8.51 5.58 -6.26
N PRO A 233 -7.72 4.49 -6.21
CA PRO A 233 -6.58 4.44 -5.32
C PRO A 233 -5.42 5.28 -5.86
N GLU A 234 -4.54 5.71 -4.97
CA GLU A 234 -3.29 6.38 -5.31
C GLU A 234 -2.10 5.50 -4.95
N VAL A 235 -1.17 5.32 -5.89
CA VAL A 235 0.04 4.53 -5.71
C VAL A 235 1.26 5.43 -5.76
N GLN A 236 2.00 5.49 -4.66
CA GLN A 236 3.28 6.19 -4.56
C GLN A 236 4.39 5.16 -4.43
N SER A 237 5.38 5.18 -5.33
CA SER A 237 6.42 4.15 -5.37
C SER A 237 7.83 4.71 -5.43
N THR A 238 8.69 4.12 -4.61
CA THR A 238 10.16 4.26 -4.66
C THR A 238 10.83 2.90 -4.89
N LEU A 239 10.07 1.90 -5.36
CA LEU A 239 10.62 0.61 -5.75
C LEU A 239 11.65 0.81 -6.86
N ARG A 240 12.73 0.03 -6.80
CA ARG A 240 13.85 0.11 -7.74
C ARG A 240 13.88 -1.05 -8.73
N LYS A 241 13.11 -2.11 -8.45
CA LYS A 241 13.04 -3.36 -9.21
C LYS A 241 11.58 -3.81 -9.30
N GLN A 242 11.29 -4.73 -10.20
CA GLN A 242 9.97 -5.36 -10.25
C GLN A 242 9.75 -6.23 -9.01
N LEU A 243 8.62 -6.02 -8.33
CA LEU A 243 8.13 -6.86 -7.25
C LEU A 243 7.07 -7.81 -7.80
N ILE A 244 7.34 -9.11 -7.77
CA ILE A 244 6.42 -10.18 -8.21
C ILE A 244 6.20 -11.12 -7.03
N LEU A 245 4.93 -11.39 -6.69
CA LEU A 245 4.58 -12.15 -5.47
C LEU A 245 4.24 -13.62 -5.76
N GLN A 246 3.93 -14.02 -6.99
CA GLN A 246 3.37 -15.35 -7.31
C GLN A 246 4.38 -16.39 -7.83
#